data_AF-A0AA38STQ2-F1
#
_entry.id   AF-A0AA38STQ2-F1
#
_cell.length_a   1.000
_cell.length_b   1.000
_cell.length_c   1.000
_cell.angle_alpha   90.00
_cell.angle_beta   90.00
_cell.angle_gamma   90.00
#
_symmetry.space_group_name_H-M   'P 1'
#
loop_
_entity.id
_entity.type
_entity.pdbx_description
1 polymer ?
#
loop_
_entity_poly.entity_id
_entity_poly.type
_entity_poly.pdbx_seq_one_letter_code
_entity_poly.pdbx_strand_id
1 'polypeptide(L)'
;MANKEMEVEKNVDLKRYMGRWYEIASFPSSFQPKNGTNTRATYTLNKDGTVHVLNETWSDGKRGFIEGSAYKADPKSDEAKLKILSRRNHIDEKIYNQMVEKAKEQGYDVSKLKKTMQTDPPPETDAAPADTKGIWWIKSIFGK
;
A
#
# COMPACT_ATOMS: atom_id res chain seq x y z
N MET A 1 -7.06 31.25 4.43
CA MET A 1 -7.77 30.04 3.96
C MET A 1 -7.96 29.14 5.17
N ALA A 2 -9.14 28.57 5.37
CA ALA A 2 -9.39 27.72 6.53
C ALA A 2 -8.54 26.44 6.42
N ASN A 3 -7.77 26.14 7.47
CA ASN A 3 -7.11 24.83 7.62
C ASN A 3 -8.23 23.80 7.83
N LYS A 4 -8.66 23.15 6.75
CA LYS A 4 -9.53 21.98 6.85
C LYS A 4 -8.68 20.85 7.43
N GLU A 5 -8.97 20.45 8.65
CA GLU A 5 -8.29 19.34 9.32
C GLU A 5 -8.49 18.06 8.49
N MET A 6 -7.42 17.30 8.28
CA MET A 6 -7.46 16.11 7.43
C MET A 6 -8.24 15.01 8.16
N GLU A 7 -9.39 14.64 7.63
CA GLU A 7 -10.26 13.64 8.25
C GLU A 7 -9.70 12.22 8.02
N VAL A 8 -9.28 11.57 9.11
CA VAL A 8 -8.95 10.14 9.12
C VAL A 8 -10.23 9.32 9.24
N GLU A 9 -10.36 8.27 8.41
CA GLU A 9 -11.48 7.32 8.53
C GLU A 9 -11.37 6.55 9.85
N LYS A 10 -12.38 6.71 10.71
CA LYS A 10 -12.39 6.15 12.07
C LYS A 10 -12.92 4.70 12.11
N ASN A 11 -13.62 4.27 11.06
CA ASN A 11 -14.32 2.99 10.98
C ASN A 11 -13.72 2.03 9.94
N VAL A 12 -12.40 1.86 9.95
CA VAL A 12 -11.72 0.89 9.07
C VAL A 12 -12.08 -0.55 9.49
N ASP A 13 -12.70 -1.31 8.58
CA ASP A 13 -12.83 -2.76 8.71
C ASP A 13 -11.48 -3.44 8.46
N LEU A 14 -10.78 -3.78 9.55
CA LEU A 14 -9.46 -4.40 9.50
C LEU A 14 -9.46 -5.70 8.70
N LYS A 15 -10.50 -6.55 8.82
CA LYS A 15 -10.56 -7.83 8.10
C LYS A 15 -10.64 -7.62 6.60
N ARG A 16 -11.35 -6.57 6.15
CA ARG A 16 -11.39 -6.18 4.74
C ARG A 16 -10.11 -5.48 4.27
N TYR A 17 -9.39 -4.84 5.17
CA TYR A 17 -8.15 -4.13 4.87
C TYR A 17 -6.94 -5.07 4.69
N MET A 18 -6.95 -6.25 5.32
CA MET A 18 -5.86 -7.24 5.22
C MET A 18 -5.53 -7.64 3.78
N GLY A 19 -4.35 -8.23 3.60
CA GLY A 19 -3.82 -8.62 2.30
C GLY A 19 -2.96 -7.53 1.67
N ARG A 20 -2.70 -7.70 0.37
CA ARG A 20 -1.76 -6.86 -0.37
C ARG A 20 -2.40 -5.58 -0.90
N TRP A 21 -1.61 -4.51 -0.85
CA TRP A 21 -1.87 -3.24 -1.49
C TRP A 21 -0.63 -2.77 -2.26
N TYR A 22 -0.81 -2.42 -3.52
CA TYR A 22 0.19 -1.79 -4.35
C TYR A 22 0.15 -0.28 -4.16
N GLU A 23 1.31 0.34 -3.97
CA GLU A 23 1.43 1.78 -3.94
C GLU A 23 1.34 2.31 -5.37
N ILE A 24 0.30 3.08 -5.67
CA ILE A 24 0.10 3.70 -6.99
C ILE A 24 0.75 5.08 -7.02
N ALA A 25 0.59 5.83 -5.93
CA ALA A 25 1.24 7.11 -5.77
C ALA A 25 1.41 7.48 -4.30
N SER A 26 2.45 8.24 -3.98
CA SER A 26 2.76 8.67 -2.62
C SER A 26 3.48 10.01 -2.63
N PHE A 27 3.52 10.67 -1.47
CA PHE A 27 4.48 11.73 -1.26
C PHE A 27 5.87 11.14 -1.02
N PRO A 28 6.94 11.72 -1.61
CA PRO A 28 8.30 11.26 -1.39
C PRO A 28 8.63 11.12 0.10
N SER A 29 9.24 10.00 0.46
CA SER A 29 9.68 9.72 1.82
C SER A 29 11.17 9.41 1.83
N SER A 30 11.89 9.92 2.84
CA SER A 30 13.31 9.57 3.06
C SER A 30 13.54 8.08 3.34
N PHE A 31 12.50 7.36 3.75
CA PHE A 31 12.55 5.91 3.99
C PHE A 31 12.35 5.07 2.72
N GLN A 32 12.01 5.69 1.58
CA GLN A 32 11.81 5.00 0.30
C GLN A 32 12.93 5.37 -0.68
N PRO A 33 13.45 4.41 -1.47
CA PRO A 33 14.43 4.70 -2.51
C PRO A 33 13.81 5.59 -3.59
N LYS A 34 14.61 6.54 -4.11
CA LYS A 34 14.15 7.48 -5.16
C LYS A 34 13.74 6.78 -6.46
N ASN A 35 14.38 5.65 -6.77
CA ASN A 35 14.11 4.79 -7.92
C ASN A 35 13.30 3.54 -7.54
N GLY A 36 12.53 3.59 -6.44
CA GLY A 36 11.69 2.49 -6.00
C GLY A 36 10.56 2.19 -7.00
N THR A 37 10.39 0.91 -7.27
CA THR A 37 9.39 0.35 -8.20
C THR A 37 8.71 -0.84 -7.53
N ASN A 38 7.54 -1.23 -8.03
CA ASN A 38 6.79 -2.36 -7.50
C ASN A 38 6.50 -2.28 -5.98
N THR A 39 6.45 -1.05 -5.44
CA THR A 39 6.29 -0.82 -4.01
C THR A 39 4.92 -1.31 -3.56
N ARG A 40 4.89 -2.05 -2.46
CA ARG A 40 3.67 -2.64 -1.91
C ARG A 40 3.78 -2.86 -0.41
N ALA A 41 2.62 -2.96 0.22
CA ALA A 41 2.48 -3.35 1.61
C ALA A 41 1.56 -4.57 1.69
N THR A 42 1.88 -5.53 2.55
CA THR A 42 0.98 -6.62 2.90
C THR A 42 0.67 -6.61 4.38
N TYR A 43 -0.63 -6.62 4.71
CA TYR A 43 -1.14 -6.55 6.07
C TYR A 43 -1.70 -7.90 6.50
N THR A 44 -1.26 -8.41 7.65
CA THR A 44 -1.75 -9.67 8.23
C THR A 44 -2.23 -9.42 9.66
N LEU A 45 -3.42 -9.89 9.99
CA LEU A 45 -4.00 -9.71 11.32
C LEU A 45 -3.49 -10.81 12.26
N ASN A 46 -2.87 -10.40 13.38
CA ASN A 46 -2.41 -11.31 14.42
C ASN A 46 -3.53 -11.68 15.38
N LYS A 47 -3.34 -12.76 16.15
CA LYS A 47 -4.32 -13.25 17.14
C LYS A 47 -4.58 -12.26 18.28
N ASP A 48 -3.58 -11.43 18.61
CA ASP A 48 -3.64 -10.40 19.65
C ASP A 48 -4.31 -9.09 19.17
N GLY A 49 -4.75 -9.03 17.90
CA GLY A 49 -5.37 -7.86 17.30
C GLY A 49 -4.38 -6.84 16.71
N THR A 50 -3.07 -7.07 16.80
CA THR A 50 -2.06 -6.27 16.08
C THR A 50 -2.04 -6.62 14.59
N VAL A 51 -1.49 -5.73 13.77
CA VAL A 51 -1.34 -5.96 12.33
C VAL A 51 0.14 -6.09 12.00
N HIS A 52 0.56 -7.26 11.53
CA HIS A 52 1.86 -7.42 10.89
C HIS A 52 1.87 -6.70 9.53
N VAL A 53 2.90 -5.90 9.29
CA VAL A 53 3.08 -5.10 8.07
C VAL A 53 4.39 -5.49 7.41
N LEU A 54 4.32 -6.01 6.19
CA LEU A 54 5.47 -6.22 5.32
C LEU A 54 5.45 -5.16 4.21
N ASN A 55 6.42 -4.24 4.20
CA ASN A 55 6.64 -3.29 3.13
C ASN A 55 7.76 -3.77 2.22
N GLU A 56 7.55 -3.70 0.91
CA GLU A 56 8.51 -4.16 -0.09
C GLU A 56 8.65 -3.10 -1.19
N THR A 57 9.84 -3.00 -1.77
CA THR A 57 10.13 -2.16 -2.95
C THR A 57 11.29 -2.75 -3.74
N TRP A 58 11.36 -2.47 -5.03
CA TRP A 58 12.43 -2.90 -5.91
C TRP A 58 13.19 -1.69 -6.43
N SER A 59 14.51 -1.70 -6.28
CA SER A 59 15.42 -0.69 -6.82
C SER A 59 16.55 -1.40 -7.55
N ASP A 60 16.79 -1.02 -8.81
CA ASP A 60 17.84 -1.61 -9.65
C ASP A 60 17.77 -3.15 -9.72
N GLY A 61 16.53 -3.66 -9.83
CA GLY A 61 16.23 -5.10 -9.90
C GLY A 61 16.33 -5.85 -8.57
N LYS A 62 16.73 -5.20 -7.48
CA LYS A 62 16.87 -5.82 -6.15
C LYS A 62 15.69 -5.51 -5.26
N ARG A 63 15.16 -6.53 -4.59
CA ARG A 63 14.12 -6.41 -3.56
C ARG A 63 14.72 -5.88 -2.26
N GLY A 64 14.14 -4.80 -1.74
CA GLY A 64 14.27 -4.37 -0.35
C GLY A 64 12.95 -4.57 0.38
N PHE A 65 13.01 -4.95 1.65
CA PHE A 65 11.81 -5.09 2.47
C PHE A 65 12.07 -4.70 3.93
N ILE A 66 11.01 -4.32 4.63
CA ILE A 66 10.99 -4.09 6.07
C ILE A 66 9.68 -4.60 6.65
N GLU A 67 9.77 -5.20 7.84
CA GLU A 67 8.63 -5.73 8.58
C GLU A 67 8.43 -4.95 9.88
N GLY A 68 7.18 -4.91 10.33
CA GLY A 68 6.82 -4.25 11.58
C GLY A 68 5.45 -4.67 12.07
N SER A 69 5.08 -4.19 13.25
CA SER A 69 3.74 -4.36 13.82
C SER A 69 3.07 -2.99 13.94
N ALA A 70 1.83 -2.90 13.48
CA ALA A 70 0.98 -1.73 13.62
C ALA A 70 -0.14 -2.02 14.63
N TYR A 71 -0.49 -0.98 15.39
CA TYR A 71 -1.61 -0.96 16.31
C TYR A 71 -2.59 0.13 15.87
N LYS A 72 -3.84 0.04 16.34
CA LYS A 72 -4.83 1.08 16.08
C LYS A 72 -4.34 2.41 16.67
N ALA A 73 -4.17 3.42 15.84
CA ALA A 73 -3.73 4.74 16.27
C ALA A 73 -4.73 5.36 17.25
N ASP A 74 -4.25 6.27 18.12
CA ASP A 74 -5.12 7.11 18.94
C ASP A 74 -6.07 7.90 18.01
N PRO A 75 -7.40 7.83 18.21
CA PRO A 75 -8.37 8.59 17.42
C PRO A 75 -8.17 10.11 17.42
N LYS A 76 -7.34 10.64 18.32
CA LYS A 76 -6.96 12.06 18.41
C LYS A 76 -5.69 12.41 17.62
N SER A 77 -5.00 11.42 17.04
CA SER A 77 -3.82 11.66 16.21
C SER A 77 -4.22 12.14 14.81
N ASP A 78 -3.60 13.21 14.36
CA ASP A 78 -3.71 13.81 13.02
C ASP A 78 -2.54 13.39 12.10
N GLU A 79 -1.70 12.46 12.54
CA GLU A 79 -0.50 12.02 11.82
C GLU A 79 -0.83 11.02 10.70
N ALA A 80 -1.25 11.53 9.54
CA ALA A 80 -1.48 10.73 8.34
C ALA A 80 -0.59 11.18 7.18
N LYS A 81 0.10 10.21 6.53
CA LYS A 81 0.79 10.44 5.25
C LYS A 81 -0.12 9.97 4.10
N LEU A 82 -0.26 10.80 3.07
CA LEU A 82 -1.07 10.46 1.90
C LEU A 82 -0.38 9.40 1.02
N LYS A 83 -1.10 8.32 0.75
CA LYS A 83 -0.78 7.34 -0.29
C LYS A 83 -2.05 6.94 -1.04
N ILE A 84 -1.95 6.76 -2.35
CA ILE A 84 -2.97 6.11 -3.17
C ILE A 84 -2.56 4.64 -3.30
N LEU A 85 -3.40 3.75 -2.77
CA LEU A 85 -3.17 2.31 -2.73
C LEU A 85 -4.23 1.58 -3.56
N SER A 86 -3.85 0.46 -4.19
CA SER A 86 -4.76 -0.39 -4.97
C SER A 86 -4.54 -1.87 -4.67
N ARG A 87 -5.61 -2.67 -4.84
CA ARG A 87 -5.51 -4.14 -4.78
C ARG A 87 -4.83 -4.73 -6.03
N ARG A 88 -4.75 -3.96 -7.11
CA ARG A 88 -4.06 -4.33 -8.35
C ARG A 88 -2.82 -3.46 -8.53
N ASN A 89 -1.85 -3.97 -9.27
CA ASN A 89 -0.63 -3.25 -9.67
C ASN A 89 -0.92 -2.06 -10.61
N HIS A 90 -2.13 -1.93 -11.14
CA HIS A 90 -2.57 -0.78 -11.91
C HIS A 90 -3.96 -0.31 -11.47
N ILE A 91 -4.30 0.94 -11.80
CA ILE A 91 -5.66 1.48 -11.70
C ILE A 91 -6.02 2.24 -12.97
N ASP A 92 -7.32 2.31 -13.25
CA ASP A 92 -7.84 3.14 -14.33
C ASP A 92 -7.54 4.63 -14.08
N GLU A 93 -7.22 5.36 -15.14
CA GLU A 93 -6.81 6.77 -15.03
C GLU A 93 -7.93 7.66 -14.49
N LYS A 94 -9.20 7.38 -14.82
CA LYS A 94 -10.34 8.13 -14.28
C LYS A 94 -10.44 7.93 -12.77
N ILE A 95 -10.25 6.69 -12.30
CA ILE A 95 -10.26 6.39 -10.86
C ILE A 95 -9.07 7.08 -10.17
N TYR A 96 -7.87 7.05 -10.76
CA TYR A 96 -6.71 7.77 -10.24
C TYR A 96 -7.01 9.27 -10.09
N ASN A 97 -7.53 9.91 -11.14
CA ASN A 97 -7.83 11.33 -11.13
C ASN A 97 -8.89 11.69 -10.08
N GLN A 98 -9.91 10.84 -9.89
CA GLN A 98 -10.88 11.02 -8.81
C GLN A 98 -10.24 11.00 -7.41
N MET A 99 -9.27 10.11 -7.19
CA MET A 99 -8.54 10.05 -5.91
C MET A 99 -7.64 11.27 -5.71
N VAL A 100 -7.02 11.79 -6.77
CA VAL A 100 -6.21 13.01 -6.73
C VAL A 100 -7.08 14.23 -6.42
N GLU A 101 -8.23 14.39 -7.07
CA GLU A 101 -9.13 15.51 -6.77
C GLU A 101 -9.66 15.43 -5.34
N LYS A 102 -10.01 14.24 -4.84
CA LYS A 102 -10.40 14.06 -3.43
C LYS A 102 -9.28 14.47 -2.47
N ALA A 103 -8.02 14.13 -2.77
CA ALA A 103 -6.89 14.57 -1.96
C ALA A 103 -6.74 16.10 -1.98
N LYS A 104 -6.90 16.73 -3.14
CA LYS A 104 -6.86 18.19 -3.29
C LYS A 104 -7.98 18.87 -2.50
N GLU A 105 -9.20 18.33 -2.51
CA GLU A 105 -10.35 18.82 -1.72
C GLU A 105 -10.14 18.68 -0.20
N GLN A 106 -9.27 17.76 0.23
CA GLN A 106 -8.82 17.61 1.60
C GLN A 106 -7.62 18.50 1.96
N GLY A 107 -7.14 19.33 1.03
CA GLY A 107 -6.07 20.29 1.27
C GLY A 107 -4.65 19.77 1.01
N TYR A 108 -4.50 18.55 0.46
CA TYR A 108 -3.18 18.03 0.10
C TYR A 108 -2.60 18.76 -1.12
N ASP A 109 -1.31 19.07 -1.06
CA ASP A 109 -0.55 19.58 -2.21
C ASP A 109 -0.24 18.45 -3.19
N VAL A 110 -1.19 18.18 -4.09
CA VAL A 110 -1.09 17.07 -5.06
C VAL A 110 0.06 17.23 -6.05
N SER A 111 0.69 18.41 -6.17
CA SER A 111 1.88 18.60 -7.01
C SER A 111 3.09 17.79 -6.51
N LYS A 112 3.09 17.44 -5.21
CA LYS A 112 4.11 16.60 -4.58
C LYS A 112 3.86 15.11 -4.78
N LEU A 113 2.67 14.72 -5.27
CA LEU A 113 2.32 13.33 -5.48
C LEU A 113 3.15 12.73 -6.62
N LYS A 114 3.83 11.61 -6.35
CA LYS A 114 4.62 10.89 -7.35
C LYS A 114 3.98 9.53 -7.58
N LYS A 115 3.73 9.19 -8.86
CA LYS A 115 3.32 7.83 -9.24
C LYS A 115 4.48 6.87 -9.03
N THR A 116 4.16 5.70 -8.51
CA THR A 116 5.11 4.59 -8.35
C THR A 116 4.96 3.65 -9.54
N MET A 117 6.07 3.33 -10.20
CA MET A 117 6.06 2.39 -11.32
C MET A 117 5.73 0.98 -10.83
N GLN A 118 4.83 0.29 -11.52
CA GLN A 118 4.41 -1.07 -11.26
C GLN A 118 4.50 -1.87 -12.56
N THR A 119 5.12 -3.06 -12.53
CA THR A 119 5.22 -3.95 -13.70
C THR A 119 4.01 -4.87 -13.79
N ASP A 120 3.73 -5.35 -14.99
CA ASP A 120 2.70 -6.37 -15.25
C ASP A 120 3.30 -7.53 -16.08
N PRO A 121 3.47 -8.73 -15.51
CA PRO A 121 3.13 -9.10 -14.14
C PRO A 121 4.05 -8.42 -13.09
N PRO A 122 3.59 -8.28 -11.83
CA PRO A 122 4.46 -7.83 -10.75
C PRO A 122 5.50 -8.92 -10.41
N PRO A 123 6.67 -8.56 -9.85
CA PRO A 123 7.65 -9.54 -9.42
C PRO A 123 7.05 -10.46 -8.34
N GLU A 124 7.12 -11.77 -8.60
CA GLU A 124 6.74 -12.81 -7.65
C GLU A 124 7.73 -12.86 -6.47
N THR A 125 7.22 -13.20 -5.30
CA THR A 125 8.05 -13.40 -4.09
C THR A 125 7.51 -14.56 -3.29
N ASP A 126 8.39 -15.44 -2.83
CA ASP A 126 8.03 -16.63 -2.03
C ASP A 126 7.34 -16.30 -0.69
N ALA A 127 7.51 -15.07 -0.19
CA ALA A 127 6.95 -14.59 1.08
C ALA A 127 5.63 -13.82 0.95
N ALA A 128 5.04 -13.79 -0.24
CA ALA A 128 3.74 -13.20 -0.49
C ALA A 128 2.66 -13.94 0.33
N PRO A 129 1.94 -13.29 1.28
CA PRO A 129 0.70 -13.86 1.79
C PRO A 129 -0.22 -14.09 0.58
N ALA A 130 -0.58 -15.36 0.38
CA ALA A 130 -1.56 -15.76 -0.59
C ALA A 130 -2.91 -15.22 -0.12
N ASP A 131 -3.20 -13.93 -0.34
CA ASP A 131 -4.56 -13.42 -0.23
C ASP A 131 -5.36 -13.92 -1.44
N THR A 132 -5.71 -15.21 -1.36
CA THR A 132 -6.51 -15.97 -2.30
C THR A 132 -7.98 -15.75 -2.01
N LYS A 133 -8.48 -14.51 -2.13
CA LYS A 133 -9.92 -14.31 -2.34
C LYS A 133 -10.32 -14.59 -3.80
N GLY A 134 -9.86 -15.74 -4.30
CA GLY A 134 -10.15 -16.29 -5.62
C GLY A 134 -8.90 -16.42 -6.50
N ILE A 135 -8.29 -17.61 -6.51
CA ILE A 135 -7.75 -18.37 -7.65
C ILE A 135 -6.94 -19.55 -7.07
N TRP A 136 -7.36 -20.77 -7.44
CA TRP A 136 -6.68 -22.03 -7.12
C TRP A 136 -5.89 -22.49 -8.35
N TRP A 137 -4.60 -22.79 -8.21
CA TRP A 137 -3.94 -23.81 -9.02
C TRP A 137 -2.78 -24.46 -8.26
N ILE A 138 -2.93 -25.74 -7.98
CA ILE A 138 -1.90 -26.63 -7.43
C ILE A 138 -1.15 -27.26 -8.59
N LYS A 139 0.17 -27.08 -8.64
CA LYS A 139 1.18 -28.13 -8.85
C LYS A 139 2.56 -27.48 -9.00
N SER A 140 3.35 -27.53 -7.95
CA SER A 140 4.79 -27.73 -8.16
C SER A 140 5.12 -29.14 -7.69
N ILE A 141 5.85 -29.79 -8.57
CA ILE A 141 6.07 -31.22 -8.68
C ILE A 141 7.43 -31.44 -8.02
N PHE A 142 7.50 -32.42 -7.13
CA PHE A 142 8.78 -33.01 -6.73
C PHE A 142 9.68 -33.22 -7.95
N GLY A 143 10.95 -32.83 -7.81
CA GLY A 143 11.97 -33.06 -8.82
C GLY A 143 13.36 -33.06 -8.20
N LYS A 144 13.69 -34.18 -7.52
CA LYS A 144 15.00 -34.66 -7.01
C LYS A 144 15.97 -33.65 -6.40
#